data_AF-A0A7C4BAI3-F1
#
_entry.id   AF-A0A7C4BAI3-F1
#
_cell.length_a   1.000
_cell.length_b   1.000
_cell.length_c   1.000
_cell.angle_alpha   90.00
_cell.angle_beta   90.00
_cell.angle_gamma   90.00
#
_symmetry.space_group_name_H-M   'P 1'
#
loop_
_entity.id
_entity.type
_entity.pdbx_description
1 polymer ?
#
loop_
_entity_poly.entity_id
_entity_poly.type
_entity_poly.pdbx_seq_one_letter_code
_entity_poly.pdbx_strand_id
1 'polypeptide(L)'
;MSRSPKISEIAKILAILRVEQGSYTYIDKISQTSSRDLALYYIREALRDYHSLMARGFSNPHARQLAGTVDFEGVEGEIERIRKLSGAVELREELSTIAAQALAEAAKALSLEEQERREEGATATG
;
A
#
# COMPACT_ATOMS: atom_id res chain seq x y z
N MET A 1 -10.69 18.19 17.48
CA MET A 1 -9.46 17.68 16.84
C MET A 1 -9.89 16.84 15.66
N SER A 2 -9.70 17.32 14.43
CA SER A 2 -9.97 16.51 13.24
C SER A 2 -8.92 15.41 13.20
N ARG A 3 -9.30 14.17 13.53
CA ARG A 3 -8.40 13.02 13.37
C ARG A 3 -8.20 12.87 11.87
N SER A 4 -6.98 13.09 11.38
CA SER A 4 -6.62 12.66 10.03
C SER A 4 -7.06 11.21 9.86
N PRO A 5 -7.71 10.84 8.74
CA PRO A 5 -8.19 9.49 8.54
C PRO A 5 -7.01 8.51 8.69
N LYS A 6 -7.18 7.50 9.54
CA LYS A 6 -6.16 6.46 9.72
C LYS A 6 -6.06 5.68 8.41
N ILE A 7 -4.90 5.73 7.79
CA ILE A 7 -4.59 4.96 6.57
C ILE A 7 -4.49 3.49 6.95
N SER A 8 -5.04 2.61 6.11
CA SER A 8 -4.90 1.16 6.29
C SER A 8 -3.43 0.74 6.21
N GLU A 9 -3.02 -0.17 7.10
CA GLU A 9 -1.67 -0.73 7.09
C GLU A 9 -1.46 -1.64 5.87
N ILE A 10 -2.48 -2.41 5.46
CA ILE A 10 -2.49 -3.14 4.19
C ILE A 10 -2.31 -2.14 3.03
N ALA A 11 -3.00 -0.99 3.04
CA ALA A 11 -2.87 0.01 1.99
C ALA A 11 -1.43 0.55 1.87
N LYS A 12 -0.73 0.79 3.00
CA LYS A 12 0.69 1.18 2.98
C LYS A 12 1.55 0.11 2.31
N ILE A 13 1.34 -1.16 2.62
CA ILE A 13 2.09 -2.28 2.02
C ILE A 13 1.85 -2.33 0.50
N LEU A 14 0.60 -2.19 0.06
CA LEU A 14 0.26 -2.15 -1.36
C LEU A 14 0.92 -0.95 -2.07
N ALA A 15 0.93 0.21 -1.42
CA ALA A 15 1.59 1.41 -1.93
C ALA A 15 3.10 1.20 -2.10
N ILE A 16 3.77 0.62 -1.10
CA ILE A 16 5.20 0.29 -1.14
C ILE A 16 5.50 -0.65 -2.32
N LEU A 17 4.72 -1.72 -2.48
CA LEU A 17 4.89 -2.66 -3.60
C LEU A 17 4.68 -1.97 -4.94
N ARG A 18 3.68 -1.08 -5.05
CA ARG A 18 3.45 -0.30 -6.27
C ARG A 18 4.65 0.57 -6.61
N VAL A 19 5.18 1.32 -5.65
CA VAL A 19 6.33 2.20 -5.84
C VAL A 19 7.57 1.41 -6.26
N GLU A 20 7.84 0.29 -5.58
CA GLU A 20 9.06 -0.50 -5.81
C GLU A 20 9.02 -1.38 -7.05
N GLN A 21 7.84 -1.84 -7.46
CA GLN A 21 7.69 -2.76 -8.60
C GLN A 21 7.15 -2.07 -9.85
N GLY A 22 6.65 -0.83 -9.75
CA GLY A 22 6.00 -0.14 -10.84
C GLY A 22 4.71 -0.82 -11.33
N SER A 23 4.12 -1.72 -10.53
CA SER A 23 2.94 -2.53 -10.90
C SER A 23 1.73 -2.27 -10.00
N TYR A 24 0.54 -2.18 -10.60
CA TYR A 24 -0.74 -2.04 -9.89
C TYR A 24 -1.36 -3.39 -9.48
N THR A 25 -0.69 -4.51 -9.78
CA THR A 25 -1.26 -5.87 -9.68
C THR A 25 -2.01 -6.14 -8.37
N TYR A 26 -1.44 -5.83 -7.21
CA TYR A 26 -2.10 -6.13 -5.92
C TYR A 26 -3.26 -5.20 -5.61
N ILE A 27 -3.17 -3.93 -6.03
CA ILE A 27 -4.25 -2.93 -5.88
C ILE A 27 -5.45 -3.34 -6.75
N ASP A 28 -5.20 -3.75 -7.99
CA ASP A 28 -6.24 -4.19 -8.92
C ASP A 28 -6.90 -5.50 -8.45
N LYS A 29 -6.09 -6.49 -8.05
CA LYS A 29 -6.57 -7.77 -7.50
C LYS A 29 -7.50 -7.58 -6.30
N ILE A 30 -7.14 -6.68 -5.38
CA ILE A 30 -7.92 -6.41 -4.17
C ILE A 30 -9.18 -5.60 -4.49
N SER A 31 -9.11 -4.58 -5.34
CA SER A 31 -10.28 -3.76 -5.68
C SER A 31 -11.34 -4.50 -6.49
N GLN A 32 -10.95 -5.48 -7.29
CA GLN A 32 -11.85 -6.18 -8.22
C GLN A 32 -12.42 -7.49 -7.66
N THR A 33 -11.91 -8.00 -6.53
CA THR A 33 -12.41 -9.25 -5.97
C THR A 33 -13.78 -9.08 -5.32
N SER A 34 -14.67 -10.04 -5.56
CA SER A 34 -15.99 -10.13 -4.93
C SER A 34 -16.04 -11.18 -3.82
N SER A 35 -14.95 -11.94 -3.62
CA SER A 35 -14.85 -13.01 -2.63
C SER A 35 -13.87 -12.64 -1.53
N ARG A 36 -14.28 -12.87 -0.29
CA ARG A 36 -13.45 -12.68 0.90
C ARG A 36 -12.24 -13.60 0.88
N ASP A 37 -12.42 -14.86 0.51
CA ASP A 37 -11.33 -15.84 0.47
C ASP A 37 -10.28 -15.43 -0.56
N LEU A 38 -10.74 -14.90 -1.69
CA LEU A 38 -9.86 -14.39 -2.74
C LEU A 38 -9.17 -13.08 -2.33
N ALA A 39 -9.86 -12.20 -1.59
CA ALA A 39 -9.24 -11.00 -1.00
C ALA A 39 -8.11 -11.37 -0.03
N LEU A 40 -8.37 -12.30 0.90
CA LEU A 40 -7.37 -12.79 1.85
C LEU A 40 -6.21 -13.50 1.14
N TYR A 41 -6.50 -14.25 0.07
CA TYR A 41 -5.47 -14.85 -0.77
C TYR A 41 -4.54 -13.79 -1.39
N TYR A 42 -5.09 -12.71 -1.96
CA TYR A 42 -4.29 -11.64 -2.57
C TYR A 42 -3.53 -10.80 -1.53
N ILE A 43 -4.10 -10.55 -0.36
CA ILE A 43 -3.39 -9.92 0.76
C ILE A 43 -2.18 -10.77 1.15
N ARG A 44 -2.35 -12.09 1.27
CA ARG A 44 -1.25 -13.02 1.56
C ARG A 44 -0.16 -12.99 0.48
N GLU A 45 -0.53 -12.94 -0.81
CA GLU A 45 0.45 -12.80 -1.90
C GLU A 45 1.23 -11.49 -1.78
N ALA A 46 0.54 -10.37 -1.52
CA ALA A 46 1.17 -9.07 -1.33
C ALA A 46 2.14 -9.08 -0.13
N LEU A 47 1.73 -9.64 1.00
CA LEU A 47 2.59 -9.76 2.18
C LEU A 47 3.85 -10.59 1.91
N ARG A 48 3.72 -11.70 1.19
CA ARG A 48 4.88 -12.53 0.80
C ARG A 48 5.89 -11.73 -0.02
N ASP A 49 5.40 -11.00 -1.02
CA ASP A 49 6.26 -10.20 -1.89
C ASP A 49 6.87 -9.00 -1.13
N TYR A 50 6.12 -8.43 -0.19
CA TYR A 50 6.62 -7.40 0.72
C TYR A 50 7.73 -7.94 1.64
N HIS A 51 7.58 -9.14 2.19
CA HIS A 51 8.64 -9.82 2.95
C HIS A 51 9.91 -10.04 2.12
N SER A 52 9.75 -10.47 0.87
CA SER A 52 10.88 -10.61 -0.06
C SER A 52 11.57 -9.26 -0.31
N LEU A 53 10.79 -8.19 -0.44
CA LEU A 53 11.29 -6.83 -0.57
C LEU A 53 12.05 -6.34 0.68
N MET A 54 11.54 -6.62 1.89
CA MET A 54 12.24 -6.28 3.13
C MET A 54 13.63 -6.93 3.22
N ALA A 55 13.77 -8.15 2.69
CA ALA A 55 15.05 -8.86 2.67
C ALA A 55 16.00 -8.33 1.58
N ARG A 56 15.48 -7.98 0.39
CA ARG A 56 16.30 -7.51 -0.74
C ARG A 56 16.75 -6.04 -0.61
N GLY A 57 16.00 -5.25 0.16
CA GLY A 57 16.18 -3.80 0.25
C GLY A 57 15.32 -3.02 -0.74
N PHE A 58 15.25 -1.71 -0.53
CA PHE A 58 14.40 -0.77 -1.26
C PHE A 58 15.22 0.06 -2.24
N SER A 59 14.73 0.21 -3.47
CA SER A 59 15.34 1.09 -4.46
C SER A 59 14.86 2.53 -4.30
N ASN A 60 13.62 2.74 -3.87
CA ASN A 60 13.03 4.06 -3.67
C ASN A 60 13.12 4.46 -2.18
N PRO A 61 13.71 5.63 -1.85
CA PRO A 61 13.89 6.06 -0.47
C PRO A 61 12.57 6.34 0.25
N HIS A 62 11.55 6.84 -0.46
CA HIS A 62 10.21 7.08 0.10
C HIS A 62 9.47 5.79 0.41
N ALA A 63 9.65 4.75 -0.42
CA ALA A 63 9.13 3.41 -0.11
C ALA A 63 9.78 2.82 1.14
N ARG A 64 11.10 3.00 1.31
CA ARG A 64 11.82 2.62 2.53
C ARG A 64 11.30 3.37 3.76
N GLN A 65 11.09 4.68 3.65
CA GLN A 65 10.55 5.49 4.73
C GLN A 65 9.15 5.02 5.12
N LEU A 66 8.28 4.81 4.13
CA LEU A 66 6.92 4.33 4.37
C LEU A 66 6.92 2.95 5.02
N ALA A 67 7.81 2.04 4.60
CA ALA A 67 7.99 0.73 5.22
C ALA A 67 8.34 0.81 6.71
N GLY A 68 9.12 1.82 7.13
CA GLY A 68 9.42 2.07 8.54
C GLY A 68 8.24 2.53 9.40
N THR A 69 7.09 2.83 8.78
CA THR A 69 5.86 3.28 9.47
C THR A 69 4.74 2.23 9.45
N VAL A 70 5.00 1.05 8.89
CA VAL A 70 4.03 -0.05 8.83
C VAL A 70 3.88 -0.64 10.23
N ASP A 71 2.65 -0.66 10.72
CA ASP A 71 2.27 -1.29 11.98
C ASP A 71 1.73 -2.71 11.71
N PHE A 72 2.54 -3.73 12.00
CA PHE A 72 2.17 -5.13 11.74
C PHE A 72 1.04 -5.64 12.64
N GLU A 73 0.88 -5.12 13.87
CA GLU A 73 -0.30 -5.44 14.68
C GLU A 73 -1.57 -4.87 14.02
N GLY A 74 -1.46 -3.68 13.43
CA GLY A 74 -2.50 -3.08 12.61
C GLY A 74 -2.85 -3.90 11.37
N VAL A 75 -1.86 -4.48 10.69
CA VAL A 75 -2.06 -5.41 9.55
C VAL A 75 -2.84 -6.65 9.98
N GLU A 76 -2.44 -7.30 11.07
CA GLU A 76 -3.15 -8.47 11.61
C GLU A 76 -4.61 -8.13 11.96
N GLY A 77 -4.82 -6.98 12.60
CA GLY A 77 -6.14 -6.46 12.92
C GLY A 77 -6.99 -6.20 11.67
N GLU A 78 -6.41 -5.73 10.57
CA GLU A 78 -7.10 -5.53 9.29
C GLU A 78 -7.49 -6.85 8.62
N ILE A 79 -6.60 -7.84 8.62
CA ILE A 79 -6.88 -9.19 8.11
C ILE A 79 -8.06 -9.81 8.85
N GLU A 80 -8.07 -9.73 10.18
CA GLU A 80 -9.15 -10.29 10.98
C GLU A 80 -10.47 -9.54 10.79
N ARG A 81 -10.43 -8.22 10.58
CA ARG A 81 -11.63 -7.45 10.20
C ARG A 81 -12.20 -7.92 8.87
N ILE A 82 -11.38 -8.01 7.83
CA ILE A 82 -11.79 -8.49 6.50
C ILE A 82 -12.36 -9.92 6.58
N ARG A 83 -11.74 -10.79 7.39
CA ARG A 83 -12.22 -12.16 7.62
C ARG A 83 -13.64 -12.21 8.20
N LYS A 84 -14.00 -11.24 9.05
CA LYS A 84 -15.32 -11.15 9.69
C LYS A 84 -16.41 -10.55 8.80
N LEU A 85 -16.05 -9.89 7.70
CA LEU A 85 -17.04 -9.36 6.75
C LEU A 85 -17.84 -10.50 6.11
N SER A 86 -19.16 -10.39 6.18
CA SER A 86 -20.10 -11.37 5.62
C SER A 86 -20.92 -10.77 4.46
N GLY A 87 -21.06 -9.44 4.41
CA GLY A 87 -21.74 -8.74 3.33
C GLY A 87 -20.83 -8.49 2.13
N ALA A 88 -21.29 -8.85 0.92
CA ALA A 88 -20.57 -8.55 -0.31
C ALA A 88 -20.42 -7.05 -0.59
N VAL A 89 -21.38 -6.23 -0.12
CA VAL A 89 -21.30 -4.76 -0.22
C VAL A 89 -20.22 -4.22 0.71
N GLU A 90 -20.29 -4.57 2.00
CA GLU A 90 -19.30 -4.17 3.00
C GLU A 90 -17.87 -4.59 2.61
N LEU A 91 -17.72 -5.83 2.10
CA LEU A 91 -16.43 -6.29 1.59
C LEU A 91 -15.93 -5.40 0.45
N ARG A 92 -16.76 -5.10 -0.55
CA ARG A 92 -16.35 -4.24 -1.66
C ARG A 92 -15.98 -2.84 -1.20
N GLU A 93 -16.72 -2.26 -0.27
CA GLU A 93 -16.44 -0.93 0.28
C GLU A 93 -15.10 -0.90 1.02
N GLU A 94 -14.84 -1.91 1.87
CA GLU A 94 -13.58 -2.03 2.60
C GLU A 94 -12.40 -2.17 1.62
N LEU A 95 -12.48 -3.12 0.66
CA LEU A 95 -11.40 -3.36 -0.29
C LEU A 95 -11.18 -2.18 -1.25
N SER A 96 -12.25 -1.49 -1.66
CA SER A 96 -12.15 -0.27 -2.46
C SER A 96 -11.48 0.87 -1.68
N THR A 97 -11.77 0.98 -0.39
CA THR A 97 -11.15 1.97 0.50
C THR A 97 -9.65 1.70 0.66
N ILE A 98 -9.26 0.44 0.90
CA ILE A 98 -7.85 0.03 0.98
C ILE A 98 -7.12 0.34 -0.34
N ALA A 99 -7.73 0.01 -1.48
CA ALA A 99 -7.14 0.28 -2.80
C ALA A 99 -6.97 1.79 -3.05
N ALA A 100 -7.98 2.61 -2.73
CA ALA A 100 -7.91 4.06 -2.87
C ALA A 100 -6.83 4.68 -1.98
N GLN A 101 -6.72 4.23 -0.74
CA GLN A 101 -5.66 4.66 0.18
C GLN A 101 -4.26 4.26 -0.32
N ALA A 102 -4.12 3.05 -0.88
CA ALA A 102 -2.85 2.59 -1.44
C ALA A 102 -2.41 3.44 -2.63
N LEU A 103 -3.34 3.80 -3.52
CA LEU A 103 -3.08 4.70 -4.64
C LEU A 103 -2.67 6.09 -4.17
N ALA A 104 -3.34 6.63 -3.15
CA ALA A 104 -3.00 7.93 -2.58
C ALA A 104 -1.59 7.96 -1.98
N GLU A 105 -1.23 6.95 -1.19
CA GLU A 105 0.12 6.84 -0.60
C GLU A 105 1.20 6.59 -1.65
N ALA A 106 0.93 5.77 -2.67
CA ALA A 106 1.87 5.55 -3.77
C ALA A 106 2.10 6.85 -4.57
N ALA A 107 1.03 7.59 -4.88
CA ALA A 107 1.13 8.86 -5.59
C ALA A 107 1.92 9.89 -4.79
N LYS A 108 1.71 9.95 -3.47
CA LYS A 108 2.47 10.81 -2.57
C LYS A 108 3.97 10.48 -2.59
N ALA A 109 4.33 9.20 -2.43
CA ALA A 109 5.72 8.76 -2.44
C ALA A 109 6.42 9.07 -3.78
N LEU A 110 5.75 8.79 -4.90
CA LEU A 110 6.28 9.09 -6.24
C LEU A 110 6.40 10.60 -6.50
N SER A 111 5.45 11.40 -6.01
CA SER A 111 5.51 12.86 -6.13
C SER A 111 6.70 13.46 -5.38
N LEU A 112 7.02 12.93 -4.19
CA LEU A 112 8.17 13.38 -3.41
C LEU A 112 9.48 13.04 -4.12
N GLU A 113 9.61 11.81 -4.64
CA GLU A 113 10.78 11.40 -5.42
C GLU A 113 10.97 12.29 -6.66
N GLU A 114 9.88 12.60 -7.37
CA GLU A 114 9.92 13.47 -8.56
C GLU A 114 10.35 14.90 -8.23
N GLN A 115 9.93 15.45 -7.07
CA GLN A 115 10.33 16.77 -6.61
C GLN A 115 11.82 16.81 -6.28
N GLU A 116 12.32 15.83 -5.53
CA GLU A 116 13.75 15.73 -5.18
C GLU A 116 14.63 15.61 -6.43
N ARG A 117 14.24 14.77 -7.40
CA ARG A 117 14.97 14.64 -8.68
C ARG A 117 15.06 15.97 -9.44
N ARG A 118 14.01 16.80 -9.40
CA ARG A 118 14.00 18.11 -10.09
C ARG A 118 14.89 19.13 -9.39
N GLU A 119 14.90 19.14 -8.07
CA GLU A 119 15.75 20.03 -7.27
C GLU A 119 17.23 19.69 -7.47
N GLU A 120 17.59 18.41 -7.43
CA GLU A 120 18.96 17.95 -7.72
C GLU A 120 19.42 18.34 -9.13
N GLY A 121 18.56 18.12 -10.15
CA GLY A 121 18.87 18.49 -11.53
C GLY A 121 19.02 20.00 -11.76
N ALA A 122 18.27 20.83 -11.03
CA ALA A 122 18.38 22.29 -11.08
C ALA A 122 19.68 22.79 -10.41
N THR A 123 20.13 22.14 -9.33
CA THR A 123 21.40 22.49 -8.66
C THR A 123 22.64 22.02 -9.42
N ALA A 124 22.54 20.98 -10.25
CA ALA A 124 23.66 20.48 -11.05
C ALA A 124 23.94 21.29 -12.34
N THR A 125 23.06 22.21 -12.71
CA THR A 125 23.13 23.00 -13.96
C THR A 125 23.37 24.51 -13.75
N GLY A 126 23.47 24.97 -12.50
CA GLY A 126 23.80 26.36 -12.12
C GLY A 126 25.20 26.50 -11.56
#